data_AF-A0A3Q2ZBR6-F1
#
_entry.id   AF-A0A3Q2ZBR6-F1
#
_cell.length_a   1.000
_cell.length_b   1.000
_cell.length_c   1.000
_cell.angle_alpha   90.00
_cell.angle_beta   90.00
_cell.angle_gamma   90.00
#
_symmetry.space_group_name_H-M   'P 1'
#
loop_
_entity.id
_entity.type
_entity.pdbx_description
1 polymer ?
#
loop_
_entity_poly.entity_id
_entity_poly.type
_entity_poly.pdbx_seq_one_letter_code
_entity_poly.pdbx_strand_id
1 'polypeptide(L)'
;MGNLIRVLTRDIDNNAGNFFLDFENAQPSESETAMWEKVNQVLTEAQVILEDLQTYRGAGEEIRQAIQHPNAEAVQEKAWSAVVPLVAKLKTFYEFSQKLESSLQCLLDVLTSSSSTPTQHLESKQALARQFAHILHFTLRFDELKMTNPAIQNDFSYYRRTISRMRINNLSSDSGSEVNNELANRMSLFYANATPMLKTLSDATSKFVSDNPDVPIENTTDCLSTMACVCKVMLETPEYRSRFTSEETVLFCLRVMVGVIILYDHVHPAGAFVKTSNIDLLFTNKQPPPLSPRRYTTKHLNDETTSKQIKSMLQPN
;
A
#
# COMPACT_ATOMS: atom_id res chain seq x y z
N MET A 1 34.22 -2.03 -8.88
CA MET A 1 34.69 -0.67 -8.54
C MET A 1 33.60 -0.01 -7.72
N GLY A 2 33.69 0.23 -6.42
CA GLY A 2 34.64 -0.13 -5.40
C GLY A 2 33.95 0.24 -4.08
N ASN A 3 33.95 -0.70 -3.13
CA ASN A 3 33.47 -0.53 -1.77
C ASN A 3 34.22 0.61 -1.06
N LEU A 4 33.79 1.85 -1.28
CA LEU A 4 34.23 3.04 -0.54
C LEU A 4 33.47 3.23 0.78
N ILE A 5 32.59 2.29 1.15
CA ILE A 5 31.83 2.28 2.42
C ILE A 5 32.68 1.69 3.58
N ARG A 6 33.99 1.98 3.62
CA ARG A 6 34.87 1.54 4.73
C ARG A 6 35.67 2.66 5.39
N VAL A 7 35.46 3.92 5.01
CA VAL A 7 36.31 5.03 5.49
C VAL A 7 35.72 5.80 6.69
N LEU A 8 34.53 5.47 7.20
CA LEU A 8 33.94 6.17 8.35
C LEU A 8 33.47 5.25 9.49
N THR A 9 34.12 4.08 9.68
CA THR A 9 33.91 3.24 10.86
C THR A 9 34.63 3.82 12.09
N ARG A 10 33.98 4.77 12.75
CA ARG A 10 34.01 4.93 14.21
C ARG A 10 32.54 4.95 14.64
N ASP A 11 32.19 4.07 15.59
CA ASP A 11 30.85 3.86 16.18
C ASP A 11 29.99 2.79 15.48
N ILE A 12 30.44 1.53 15.63
CA ILE A 12 29.90 0.33 14.96
C ILE A 12 28.57 -0.16 15.59
N ASP A 13 28.11 0.40 16.71
CA ASP A 13 26.89 -0.07 17.39
C ASP A 13 25.62 0.73 17.04
N ASN A 14 25.71 1.82 16.26
CA ASN A 14 24.57 2.70 15.90
C ASN A 14 24.26 2.74 14.38
N ASN A 15 24.66 1.73 13.62
CA ASN A 15 24.76 1.77 12.15
C ASN A 15 23.45 1.48 11.37
N ALA A 16 22.28 1.48 12.03
CA ALA A 16 21.00 1.21 11.39
C ALA A 16 20.57 2.42 10.53
N GLY A 17 20.92 2.42 9.24
CA GLY A 17 20.47 3.42 8.26
C GLY A 17 21.58 4.15 7.49
N ASN A 18 22.86 3.92 7.79
CA ASN A 18 23.99 4.56 7.09
C ASN A 18 24.37 3.90 5.76
N PHE A 19 23.37 3.45 5.00
CA PHE A 19 23.56 2.88 3.67
C PHE A 19 22.49 3.39 2.72
N PHE A 20 22.79 3.28 1.42
CA PHE A 20 21.92 3.78 0.35
C PHE A 20 21.20 2.62 -0.32
N LEU A 21 19.86 2.70 -0.41
CA LEU A 21 19.05 1.80 -1.21
C LEU A 21 18.83 2.39 -2.60
N ASP A 22 19.34 1.72 -3.63
CA ASP A 22 19.18 2.15 -5.02
C ASP A 22 17.78 1.80 -5.56
N PHE A 23 16.81 2.67 -5.28
CA PHE A 23 15.44 2.51 -5.77
C PHE A 23 15.30 2.69 -7.28
N GLU A 24 16.31 3.24 -7.96
CA GLU A 24 16.26 3.52 -9.39
C GLU A 24 16.82 2.35 -10.20
N ASN A 25 17.99 1.82 -9.83
CA ASN A 25 18.77 0.94 -10.70
C ASN A 25 19.10 -0.44 -10.11
N ALA A 26 18.73 -0.76 -8.87
CA ALA A 26 19.06 -2.08 -8.28
C ALA A 26 18.57 -3.25 -9.15
N GLN A 27 19.50 -4.16 -9.46
CA GLN A 27 19.30 -5.38 -10.25
C GLN A 27 19.37 -6.62 -9.36
N PRO A 28 18.58 -7.67 -9.65
CA PRO A 28 18.61 -8.89 -8.86
C PRO A 28 19.95 -9.61 -8.99
N SER A 29 20.47 -10.09 -7.87
CA SER A 29 21.50 -11.12 -7.86
C SER A 29 20.94 -12.50 -8.22
N GLU A 30 21.79 -13.48 -8.52
CA GLU A 30 21.37 -14.85 -8.87
C GLU A 30 20.44 -15.49 -7.83
N SER A 31 20.66 -15.18 -6.54
CA SER A 31 19.83 -15.69 -5.45
C SER A 31 18.48 -14.99 -5.33
N GLU A 32 18.34 -13.78 -5.88
CA GLU A 32 17.10 -13.00 -5.88
C GLU A 32 16.24 -13.27 -7.12
N THR A 33 16.83 -13.66 -8.25
CA THR A 33 16.18 -13.69 -9.58
C THR A 33 14.82 -14.38 -9.57
N ALA A 34 14.71 -15.59 -9.01
CA ALA A 34 13.45 -16.34 -9.01
C ALA A 34 12.33 -15.63 -8.25
N MET A 35 12.65 -15.06 -7.08
CA MET A 35 11.68 -14.28 -6.30
C MET A 35 11.36 -12.95 -6.99
N TRP A 36 12.40 -12.31 -7.54
CA TRP A 36 12.28 -11.04 -8.22
C TRP A 36 11.35 -11.15 -9.42
N GLU A 37 11.49 -12.16 -10.28
CA GLU A 37 10.63 -12.37 -11.45
C GLU A 37 9.15 -12.52 -11.07
N LYS A 38 8.88 -13.31 -10.02
CA LYS A 38 7.52 -13.53 -9.51
C LYS A 38 6.86 -12.23 -9.08
N VAL A 39 7.58 -11.40 -8.30
CA VAL A 39 7.05 -10.12 -7.82
C VAL A 39 7.00 -9.08 -8.94
N ASN A 40 7.94 -9.13 -9.88
CA ASN A 40 7.99 -8.19 -11.01
C ASN A 40 6.77 -8.34 -11.93
N GLN A 41 6.24 -9.56 -12.09
CA GLN A 41 4.98 -9.78 -12.82
C GLN A 41 3.82 -9.01 -12.20
N VAL A 42 3.70 -9.05 -10.87
CA VAL A 42 2.65 -8.32 -10.12
C VAL A 42 2.88 -6.80 -10.20
N LEU A 43 4.13 -6.34 -10.10
CA LEU A 43 4.46 -4.92 -10.24
C LEU A 43 4.21 -4.36 -11.65
N THR A 44 4.36 -5.19 -12.68
CA THR A 44 4.01 -4.80 -14.06
C THR A 44 2.50 -4.64 -14.21
N GLU A 45 1.71 -5.57 -13.66
CA GLU A 45 0.24 -5.46 -13.62
C GLU A 45 -0.22 -4.24 -12.79
N ALA A 46 0.50 -3.89 -11.73
CA ALA A 46 0.22 -2.72 -10.89
C ALA A 46 0.15 -1.40 -11.67
N GLN A 47 0.94 -1.26 -12.74
CA GLN A 47 0.92 -0.06 -13.59
C GLN A 47 -0.43 0.08 -14.31
N VAL A 48 -0.91 -1.01 -14.90
CA VAL A 48 -2.22 -1.06 -15.59
C VAL A 48 -3.35 -0.77 -14.60
N ILE A 49 -3.28 -1.33 -13.39
CA ILE A 49 -4.27 -1.08 -12.33
C ILE A 49 -4.35 0.41 -11.96
N LEU A 50 -3.20 1.09 -11.86
CA LEU A 50 -3.17 2.53 -11.59
C LEU A 50 -3.75 3.34 -12.74
N GLU A 51 -3.39 3.03 -13.99
CA GLU A 51 -3.93 3.71 -15.18
C GLU A 51 -5.45 3.55 -15.29
N ASP A 52 -5.95 2.35 -15.02
CA ASP A 52 -7.39 2.05 -15.00
C ASP A 52 -8.13 2.82 -13.90
N LEU A 53 -7.53 2.96 -12.72
CA LEU A 53 -8.11 3.74 -11.63
C LEU A 53 -8.09 5.24 -11.91
N GLN A 54 -6.99 5.75 -12.51
CA GLN A 54 -6.87 7.16 -12.90
C GLN A 54 -7.93 7.57 -13.93
N THR A 55 -8.31 6.64 -14.81
CA THR A 55 -9.32 6.87 -15.86
C THR A 55 -10.74 6.52 -15.42
N TYR A 56 -10.94 6.11 -14.16
CA TYR A 56 -12.26 5.75 -13.62
C TYR A 56 -13.15 6.98 -13.44
N ARG A 57 -14.03 7.25 -14.41
CA ARG A 57 -14.96 8.41 -14.37
C ARG A 57 -16.22 8.17 -13.54
N GLY A 58 -16.61 6.91 -13.40
CA GLY A 58 -17.86 6.51 -12.76
C GLY A 58 -19.11 6.67 -13.66
N ALA A 59 -20.25 6.13 -13.21
CA ALA A 59 -21.54 6.16 -13.92
C ALA A 59 -22.59 7.05 -13.21
N GLY A 60 -22.13 8.08 -12.49
CA GLY A 60 -22.98 8.85 -11.58
C GLY A 60 -24.15 9.58 -12.24
N GLU A 61 -24.02 10.01 -13.50
CA GLU A 61 -25.09 10.70 -14.22
C GLU A 61 -26.19 9.70 -14.64
N GLU A 62 -25.80 8.60 -15.27
CA GLU A 62 -26.72 7.55 -15.69
C GLU A 62 -27.45 6.94 -14.48
N ILE A 63 -26.73 6.70 -13.38
CA ILE A 63 -27.31 6.22 -12.12
C ILE A 63 -28.33 7.21 -11.56
N ARG A 64 -28.04 8.51 -11.59
CA ARG A 64 -28.96 9.54 -11.08
C ARG A 64 -30.24 9.58 -11.91
N GLN A 65 -30.13 9.52 -13.23
CA GLN A 65 -31.29 9.46 -14.14
C GLN A 65 -32.13 8.21 -13.89
N ALA A 66 -31.49 7.05 -13.70
CA ALA A 66 -32.20 5.81 -13.39
C ALA A 66 -32.93 5.87 -12.04
N ILE A 67 -32.36 6.52 -11.02
CA ILE A 67 -33.03 6.70 -9.72
C ILE A 67 -34.22 7.66 -9.84
N GLN A 68 -34.11 8.73 -10.65
CA GLN A 68 -35.18 9.71 -10.86
C GLN A 68 -36.35 9.17 -11.70
N HIS A 69 -36.07 8.25 -12.62
CA HIS A 69 -37.05 7.67 -13.52
C HIS A 69 -37.10 6.13 -13.40
N PRO A 70 -37.57 5.58 -12.26
CA PRO A 70 -37.51 4.14 -11.97
C PRO A 70 -38.36 3.28 -12.91
N ASN A 71 -39.39 3.87 -13.52
CA ASN A 71 -40.29 3.17 -14.46
C ASN A 71 -39.84 3.25 -15.92
N ALA A 72 -38.77 4.00 -16.22
CA ALA A 72 -38.28 4.17 -17.59
C ALA A 72 -37.20 3.13 -17.91
N GLU A 73 -37.60 2.02 -18.55
CA GLU A 73 -36.74 0.86 -18.83
C GLU A 73 -35.45 1.24 -19.58
N ALA A 74 -35.55 2.08 -20.63
CA ALA A 74 -34.38 2.54 -21.39
C ALA A 74 -33.33 3.27 -20.54
N VAL A 75 -33.76 3.99 -19.50
CA VAL A 75 -32.85 4.69 -18.58
C VAL A 75 -32.22 3.72 -17.59
N GLN A 76 -32.97 2.71 -17.13
CA GLN A 76 -32.44 1.63 -16.28
C GLN A 76 -31.36 0.83 -17.03
N GLU A 77 -31.63 0.45 -18.28
CA GLU A 77 -30.70 -0.28 -19.14
C GLU A 77 -29.43 0.55 -19.39
N LYS A 78 -29.55 1.84 -19.71
CA LYS A 78 -28.40 2.73 -19.91
C LYS A 78 -27.50 2.79 -18.67
N ALA A 79 -28.08 2.95 -17.48
CA ALA A 79 -27.31 2.94 -16.23
C ALA A 79 -26.67 1.59 -15.95
N TRP A 80 -27.37 0.50 -16.28
CA TRP A 80 -26.83 -0.85 -16.15
C TRP A 80 -25.64 -1.09 -17.07
N SER A 81 -25.77 -0.77 -18.36
CA SER A 81 -24.68 -0.89 -19.35
C SER A 81 -23.48 -0.03 -19.02
N ALA A 82 -23.67 1.12 -18.37
CA ALA A 82 -22.58 1.98 -17.91
C ALA A 82 -21.87 1.41 -16.66
N VAL A 83 -22.62 0.91 -15.68
CA VAL A 83 -22.05 0.48 -14.39
C VAL A 83 -21.37 -0.90 -14.43
N VAL A 84 -21.85 -1.82 -15.25
CA VAL A 84 -21.31 -3.19 -15.35
C VAL A 84 -19.80 -3.23 -15.66
N PRO A 85 -19.27 -2.56 -16.71
CA PRO A 85 -17.84 -2.58 -16.99
C PRO A 85 -17.01 -1.90 -15.89
N LEU A 86 -17.57 -0.88 -15.23
CA LEU A 86 -16.91 -0.23 -14.10
C LEU A 86 -16.79 -1.17 -12.90
N VAL A 87 -17.82 -1.96 -12.62
CA VAL A 87 -17.79 -2.96 -11.55
C VAL A 87 -16.83 -4.10 -11.87
N ALA A 88 -16.69 -4.48 -13.14
CA ALA A 88 -15.66 -5.42 -13.57
C ALA A 88 -14.25 -4.88 -13.23
N LYS A 89 -13.95 -3.59 -13.51
CA LYS A 89 -12.69 -2.96 -13.06
C LYS A 89 -12.54 -3.01 -11.53
N LEU A 90 -13.60 -2.70 -10.78
CA LEU A 90 -13.55 -2.77 -9.32
C LEU A 90 -13.28 -4.19 -8.80
N LYS A 91 -13.79 -5.22 -9.49
CA LYS A 91 -13.47 -6.62 -9.19
C LYS A 91 -11.99 -6.89 -9.44
N THR A 92 -11.46 -6.49 -10.60
CA THR A 92 -10.04 -6.64 -10.94
C THR A 92 -9.13 -5.98 -9.90
N PHE A 93 -9.44 -4.77 -9.44
CA PHE A 93 -8.65 -4.09 -8.41
C PHE A 93 -8.65 -4.84 -7.07
N TYR A 94 -9.80 -5.38 -6.67
CA TYR A 94 -9.91 -6.18 -5.45
C TYR A 94 -9.15 -7.51 -5.57
N GLU A 95 -9.25 -8.20 -6.70
CA GLU A 95 -8.49 -9.44 -6.93
C GLU A 95 -6.98 -9.17 -7.00
N PHE A 96 -6.58 -8.03 -7.56
CA PHE A 96 -5.19 -7.59 -7.56
C PHE A 96 -4.65 -7.35 -6.14
N SER A 97 -5.48 -6.87 -5.20
CA SER A 97 -5.05 -6.70 -3.81
C SER A 97 -4.60 -8.02 -3.17
N GLN A 98 -5.20 -9.15 -3.56
CA GLN A 98 -4.83 -10.49 -3.08
C GLN A 98 -3.48 -10.95 -3.64
N LYS A 99 -3.20 -10.62 -4.91
CA LYS A 99 -1.88 -10.86 -5.52
C LYS A 99 -0.81 -10.04 -4.80
N LEU A 100 -1.11 -8.78 -4.50
CA LEU A 100 -0.20 -7.87 -3.80
C LEU A 100 0.11 -8.36 -2.37
N GLU A 101 -0.89 -8.85 -1.65
CA GLU A 101 -0.71 -9.52 -0.35
C GLU A 101 0.26 -10.70 -0.45
N SER A 102 0.05 -11.58 -1.44
CA SER A 102 0.89 -12.77 -1.64
C SER A 102 2.34 -12.40 -1.97
N SER A 103 2.54 -11.38 -2.82
CA SER A 103 3.87 -10.85 -3.15
C SER A 103 4.56 -10.23 -1.95
N LEU A 104 3.84 -9.46 -1.13
CA LEU A 104 4.39 -8.88 0.09
C LEU A 104 4.87 -9.96 1.05
N GLN A 105 4.04 -10.99 1.31
CA GLN A 105 4.42 -12.10 2.20
C GLN A 105 5.67 -12.84 1.70
N CYS A 106 5.79 -13.04 0.39
CA CYS A 106 6.99 -13.64 -0.21
C CYS A 106 8.26 -12.78 -0.01
N LEU A 107 8.13 -11.45 -0.09
CA LEU A 107 9.25 -10.55 0.17
C LEU A 107 9.63 -10.54 1.66
N LEU A 108 8.64 -10.52 2.56
CA LEU A 108 8.85 -10.56 4.00
C LEU A 108 9.60 -11.83 4.40
N ASP A 109 9.19 -13.00 3.91
CA ASP A 109 9.85 -14.28 4.17
C ASP A 109 11.37 -14.22 3.90
N VAL A 110 11.76 -13.62 2.76
CA VAL A 110 13.16 -13.50 2.36
C VAL A 110 13.90 -12.39 3.13
N LEU A 111 13.23 -11.27 3.42
CA LEU A 111 13.84 -10.08 4.03
C LEU A 111 13.88 -10.13 5.56
N THR A 112 13.13 -11.03 6.20
CA THR A 112 13.03 -11.17 7.65
C THR A 112 13.50 -12.53 8.16
N SER A 113 14.23 -13.28 7.33
CA SER A 113 14.80 -14.57 7.71
C SER A 113 15.79 -14.43 8.88
N SER A 114 15.89 -15.43 9.76
CA SER A 114 16.83 -15.39 10.90
C SER A 114 18.31 -15.54 10.52
N SER A 115 18.63 -15.58 9.23
CA SER A 115 19.99 -15.83 8.73
C SER A 115 20.88 -14.58 8.74
N SER A 116 20.31 -13.38 8.83
CA SER A 116 21.07 -12.12 8.83
C SER A 116 20.28 -11.01 9.53
N THR A 117 20.95 -9.88 9.81
CA THR A 117 20.27 -8.70 10.37
C THR A 117 19.46 -7.97 9.29
N PRO A 118 18.46 -7.15 9.67
CA PRO A 118 17.69 -6.32 8.74
C PRO A 118 18.56 -5.47 7.80
N THR A 119 19.59 -4.80 8.34
CA THR A 119 20.56 -4.02 7.56
C THR A 119 21.24 -4.89 6.51
N GLN A 120 21.73 -6.07 6.89
CA GLN A 120 22.41 -6.99 5.97
C GLN A 120 21.46 -7.50 4.89
N HIS A 121 20.20 -7.80 5.22
CA HIS A 121 19.20 -8.20 4.24
C HIS A 121 18.92 -7.08 3.23
N LEU A 122 18.72 -5.84 3.68
CA LEU A 122 18.45 -4.71 2.81
C LEU A 122 19.67 -4.33 1.94
N GLU A 123 20.89 -4.44 2.48
CA GLU A 123 22.12 -4.17 1.72
C GLU A 123 22.43 -5.25 0.68
N SER A 124 22.22 -6.53 1.02
CA SER A 124 22.55 -7.65 0.14
C SER A 124 21.46 -7.99 -0.87
N LYS A 125 20.19 -7.73 -0.54
CA LYS A 125 19.01 -8.04 -1.37
C LYS A 125 18.32 -6.77 -1.85
N GLN A 126 19.10 -5.86 -2.47
CA GLN A 126 18.60 -4.54 -2.86
C GLN A 126 17.47 -4.61 -3.88
N ALA A 127 17.46 -5.62 -4.75
CA ALA A 127 16.42 -5.74 -5.77
C ALA A 127 15.07 -6.12 -5.13
N LEU A 128 15.07 -7.01 -4.16
CA LEU A 128 13.87 -7.36 -3.39
C LEU A 128 13.41 -6.22 -2.47
N ALA A 129 14.35 -5.52 -1.83
CA ALA A 129 14.05 -4.32 -1.05
C ALA A 129 13.41 -3.22 -1.92
N ARG A 130 13.91 -3.04 -3.14
CA ARG A 130 13.33 -2.15 -4.16
C ARG A 130 11.92 -2.60 -4.54
N GLN A 131 11.67 -3.89 -4.75
CA GLN A 131 10.31 -4.37 -5.05
C GLN A 131 9.33 -4.14 -3.89
N PHE A 132 9.78 -4.31 -2.64
CA PHE A 132 8.96 -3.97 -1.48
C PHE A 132 8.60 -2.47 -1.49
N ALA A 133 9.57 -1.60 -1.75
CA ALA A 133 9.33 -0.17 -1.90
C ALA A 133 8.33 0.15 -3.03
N HIS A 134 8.42 -0.53 -4.17
CA HIS A 134 7.46 -0.37 -5.29
C HIS A 134 6.04 -0.84 -4.96
N ILE A 135 5.89 -1.94 -4.20
CA ILE A 135 4.59 -2.37 -3.67
C ILE A 135 3.97 -1.24 -2.83
N LEU A 136 4.71 -0.69 -1.87
CA LEU A 136 4.23 0.38 -0.99
C LEU A 136 3.90 1.66 -1.77
N HIS A 137 4.71 2.00 -2.77
CA HIS A 137 4.48 3.14 -3.63
C HIS A 137 3.16 3.00 -4.41
N PHE A 138 2.93 1.85 -5.04
CA PHE A 138 1.66 1.55 -5.71
C PHE A 138 0.49 1.66 -4.73
N THR A 139 0.60 1.03 -3.56
CA THR A 139 -0.45 1.00 -2.53
C THR A 139 -0.92 2.40 -2.17
N LEU A 140 0.01 3.30 -1.84
CA LEU A 140 -0.35 4.66 -1.45
C LEU A 140 -0.91 5.47 -2.62
N ARG A 141 -0.40 5.30 -3.83
CA ARG A 141 -0.95 5.97 -5.02
C ARG A 141 -2.36 5.50 -5.36
N PHE A 142 -2.63 4.20 -5.26
CA PHE A 142 -3.96 3.65 -5.46
C PHE A 142 -4.93 4.25 -4.45
N ASP A 143 -4.55 4.25 -3.17
CA ASP A 143 -5.40 4.75 -2.09
C ASP A 143 -5.62 6.27 -2.18
N GLU A 144 -4.60 7.06 -2.57
CA GLU A 144 -4.73 8.50 -2.87
C GLU A 144 -5.81 8.75 -3.94
N LEU A 145 -5.74 8.04 -5.07
CA LEU A 145 -6.72 8.17 -6.15
C LEU A 145 -8.12 7.75 -5.69
N LYS A 146 -8.23 6.61 -4.99
CA LYS A 146 -9.50 6.11 -4.47
C LYS A 146 -10.15 7.09 -3.51
N MET A 147 -9.39 7.71 -2.60
CA MET A 147 -9.90 8.66 -1.61
C MET A 147 -10.52 9.90 -2.27
N THR A 148 -10.01 10.31 -3.44
CA THR A 148 -10.54 11.46 -4.20
C THR A 148 -11.69 11.11 -5.15
N ASN A 149 -12.06 9.84 -5.27
CA ASN A 149 -13.07 9.37 -6.22
C ASN A 149 -14.28 8.72 -5.52
N PRO A 150 -15.31 9.50 -5.13
CA PRO A 150 -16.50 8.97 -4.46
C PRO A 150 -17.37 8.09 -5.38
N ALA A 151 -17.19 8.15 -6.70
CA ALA A 151 -17.99 7.36 -7.64
C ALA A 151 -17.79 5.85 -7.44
N ILE A 152 -16.59 5.41 -7.06
CA ILE A 152 -16.25 3.99 -6.82
C ILE A 152 -17.26 3.30 -5.88
N GLN A 153 -17.54 3.92 -4.73
CA GLN A 153 -18.46 3.34 -3.75
C GLN A 153 -19.92 3.47 -4.21
N ASN A 154 -20.27 4.58 -4.87
CA ASN A 154 -21.64 4.83 -5.35
C ASN A 154 -22.04 3.84 -6.44
N ASP A 155 -21.16 3.62 -7.42
CA ASP A 155 -21.37 2.74 -8.55
C ASP A 155 -21.52 1.29 -8.08
N PHE A 156 -20.62 0.85 -7.20
CA PHE A 156 -20.71 -0.49 -6.62
C PHE A 156 -21.96 -0.69 -5.76
N SER A 157 -22.34 0.31 -4.97
CA SER A 157 -23.57 0.28 -4.17
C SER A 157 -24.82 0.27 -5.03
N TYR A 158 -24.83 0.98 -6.16
CA TYR A 158 -25.92 0.91 -7.14
C TYR A 158 -26.01 -0.49 -7.76
N TYR A 159 -24.89 -1.02 -8.26
CA TYR A 159 -24.81 -2.36 -8.84
C TYR A 159 -25.40 -3.44 -7.92
N ARG A 160 -24.95 -3.45 -6.65
CA ARG A 160 -25.44 -4.43 -5.65
C ARG A 160 -26.95 -4.33 -5.43
N ARG A 161 -27.48 -3.11 -5.30
CA ARG A 161 -28.93 -2.89 -5.14
C ARG A 161 -29.72 -3.37 -6.37
N THR A 162 -29.20 -3.14 -7.56
CA THR A 162 -29.84 -3.52 -8.82
C THR A 162 -29.86 -5.04 -9.02
N ILE A 163 -28.73 -5.73 -8.81
CA ILE A 163 -28.69 -7.21 -8.84
C ILE A 163 -29.66 -7.82 -7.82
N SER A 164 -29.71 -7.28 -6.61
CA SER A 164 -30.61 -7.79 -5.57
C SER A 164 -32.08 -7.68 -5.98
N ARG A 165 -32.49 -6.60 -6.67
CA ARG A 165 -33.86 -6.44 -7.18
C ARG A 165 -34.14 -7.39 -8.35
N MET A 166 -33.20 -7.51 -9.28
CA MET A 166 -33.33 -8.39 -10.46
C MET A 166 -33.52 -9.86 -10.07
N ARG A 167 -32.81 -10.32 -9.03
CA ARG A 167 -32.96 -11.69 -8.49
C ARG A 167 -34.33 -11.94 -7.87
N ILE A 168 -34.88 -10.99 -7.12
CA ILE A 168 -36.21 -11.11 -6.49
C ILE A 168 -37.31 -11.22 -7.56
N ASN A 169 -37.14 -10.51 -8.67
CA ASN A 169 -38.10 -10.50 -9.77
C ASN A 169 -37.96 -11.69 -10.74
N ASN A 170 -37.08 -12.67 -10.45
CA ASN A 170 -36.78 -13.83 -11.32
C ASN A 170 -36.42 -13.45 -12.78
N LEU A 171 -35.94 -12.23 -13.02
CA LEU A 171 -35.56 -11.72 -14.34
C LEU A 171 -34.15 -12.17 -14.77
N SER A 172 -33.41 -12.84 -13.88
CA SER A 172 -32.08 -13.37 -14.16
C SER A 172 -32.11 -14.90 -14.23
N SER A 173 -32.17 -15.45 -15.43
CA SER A 173 -31.40 -16.67 -15.71
C SER A 173 -29.92 -16.39 -15.42
N ASP A 174 -29.20 -17.42 -15.01
CA ASP A 174 -27.83 -17.48 -14.49
C ASP A 174 -26.71 -16.96 -15.43
N SER A 175 -26.93 -15.89 -16.17
CA SER A 175 -26.11 -15.49 -17.33
C SER A 175 -25.68 -14.03 -17.25
N GLY A 176 -24.66 -13.72 -16.42
CA GLY A 176 -23.87 -12.49 -16.60
C GLY A 176 -23.39 -11.75 -15.34
N SER A 177 -23.75 -12.17 -14.12
CA SER A 177 -23.23 -11.53 -12.91
C SER A 177 -21.85 -12.08 -12.54
N GLU A 178 -20.78 -11.47 -13.05
CA GLU A 178 -19.39 -11.85 -12.72
C GLU A 178 -19.02 -11.76 -11.23
N VAL A 179 -19.86 -11.11 -10.42
CA VAL A 179 -19.69 -10.93 -8.98
C VAL A 179 -20.81 -11.68 -8.24
N ASN A 180 -20.46 -12.74 -7.51
CA ASN A 180 -21.41 -13.44 -6.63
C ASN A 180 -21.64 -12.65 -5.31
N ASN A 181 -22.62 -13.05 -4.50
CA ASN A 181 -22.99 -12.28 -3.30
C ASN A 181 -21.87 -12.21 -2.24
N GLU A 182 -21.12 -13.30 -2.09
CA GLU A 182 -20.02 -13.38 -1.12
C GLU A 182 -18.86 -12.47 -1.54
N LEU A 183 -18.44 -12.53 -2.80
CA LEU A 183 -17.44 -11.63 -3.38
C LEU A 183 -17.90 -10.17 -3.27
N ALA A 184 -19.18 -9.89 -3.53
CA ALA A 184 -19.72 -8.55 -3.40
C ALA A 184 -19.63 -7.99 -1.97
N ASN A 185 -19.81 -8.83 -0.95
CA ASN A 185 -19.65 -8.44 0.44
C ASN A 185 -18.18 -8.11 0.76
N ARG A 186 -17.24 -8.95 0.33
CA ARG A 186 -15.79 -8.71 0.53
C ARG A 186 -15.32 -7.43 -0.18
N MET A 187 -15.72 -7.23 -1.43
CA MET A 187 -15.45 -6.01 -2.17
C MET A 187 -16.06 -4.77 -1.50
N SER A 188 -17.26 -4.89 -0.90
CA SER A 188 -17.90 -3.76 -0.20
C SER A 188 -17.08 -3.33 1.01
N LEU A 189 -16.59 -4.29 1.81
CA LEU A 189 -15.72 -4.00 2.95
C LEU A 189 -14.39 -3.42 2.49
N PHE A 190 -13.82 -3.94 1.40
CA PHE A 190 -12.61 -3.38 0.79
C PHE A 190 -12.81 -1.90 0.45
N TYR A 191 -13.80 -1.56 -0.38
CA TYR A 191 -14.01 -0.17 -0.82
C TYR A 191 -14.58 0.78 0.25
N ALA A 192 -15.14 0.26 1.33
CA ALA A 192 -15.56 1.06 2.48
C ALA A 192 -14.35 1.66 3.25
N ASN A 193 -13.19 1.00 3.23
CA ASN A 193 -11.98 1.51 3.86
C ASN A 193 -11.43 2.72 3.09
N ALA A 194 -10.93 3.75 3.80
CA ALA A 194 -10.33 4.92 3.16
C ALA A 194 -9.12 4.54 2.29
N THR A 195 -8.28 3.63 2.81
CA THR A 195 -7.05 3.15 2.18
C THR A 195 -7.11 1.62 2.00
N PRO A 196 -7.89 1.14 1.03
CA PRO A 196 -8.16 -0.29 0.86
C PRO A 196 -6.89 -1.13 0.65
N MET A 197 -5.97 -0.68 -0.21
CA MET A 197 -4.73 -1.43 -0.49
C MET A 197 -3.82 -1.45 0.74
N LEU A 198 -3.68 -0.31 1.43
CA LEU A 198 -2.83 -0.24 2.62
C LEU A 198 -3.38 -1.09 3.75
N LYS A 199 -4.70 -1.13 3.93
CA LYS A 199 -5.34 -2.02 4.91
C LYS A 199 -5.04 -3.48 4.59
N THR A 200 -5.14 -3.89 3.33
CA THR A 200 -4.77 -5.23 2.88
C THR A 200 -3.31 -5.55 3.23
N LEU A 201 -2.36 -4.64 2.98
CA LEU A 201 -0.96 -4.88 3.32
C LEU A 201 -0.70 -4.92 4.83
N SER A 202 -1.34 -4.06 5.62
CA SER A 202 -1.26 -4.10 7.08
C SER A 202 -1.76 -5.43 7.65
N ASP A 203 -2.88 -5.94 7.13
CA ASP A 203 -3.43 -7.24 7.52
C ASP A 203 -2.51 -8.37 7.09
N ALA A 204 -2.00 -8.33 5.85
CA ALA A 204 -1.07 -9.32 5.32
C ALA A 204 0.22 -9.40 6.14
N THR A 205 0.75 -8.26 6.59
CA THR A 205 1.98 -8.20 7.40
C THR A 205 1.72 -8.73 8.82
N SER A 206 0.58 -8.39 9.41
CA SER A 206 0.17 -8.91 10.73
C SER A 206 -0.08 -10.43 10.68
N LYS A 207 -0.69 -10.91 9.59
CA LYS A 207 -0.90 -12.32 9.30
C LYS A 207 0.42 -13.05 9.11
N PHE A 208 1.38 -12.48 8.38
CA PHE A 208 2.70 -13.06 8.18
C PHE A 208 3.41 -13.35 9.51
N VAL A 209 3.41 -12.39 10.44
CA VAL A 209 4.01 -12.59 11.77
C VAL A 209 3.24 -13.65 12.57
N SER A 210 1.92 -13.66 12.48
CA SER A 210 1.08 -14.63 13.20
C SER A 210 1.25 -16.07 12.68
N ASP A 211 1.41 -16.23 11.36
CA ASP A 211 1.55 -17.53 10.69
C ASP A 211 2.99 -18.09 10.80
N ASN A 212 3.97 -17.27 11.23
CA ASN A 212 5.38 -17.66 11.39
C ASN A 212 5.88 -17.47 12.83
N PRO A 213 5.32 -18.20 13.82
CA PRO A 213 5.65 -18.01 15.24
C PRO A 213 7.12 -18.35 15.58
N ASP A 214 7.81 -19.11 14.74
CA ASP A 214 9.22 -19.46 14.92
C ASP A 214 10.18 -18.32 14.51
N VAL A 215 9.68 -17.32 13.77
CA VAL A 215 10.44 -16.13 13.39
C VAL A 215 10.16 -15.02 14.40
N PRO A 216 11.18 -14.46 15.08
CA PRO A 216 10.99 -13.35 16.00
C PRO A 216 10.30 -12.16 15.32
N ILE A 217 9.29 -11.59 15.98
CA ILE A 217 8.56 -10.41 15.48
C ILE A 217 9.49 -9.21 15.25
N GLU A 218 10.58 -9.16 16.01
CA GLU A 218 11.67 -8.19 15.87
C GLU A 218 12.27 -8.23 14.47
N ASN A 219 12.39 -9.39 13.82
CA ASN A 219 12.93 -9.45 12.45
C ASN A 219 12.08 -8.65 11.45
N THR A 220 10.75 -8.75 11.56
CA THR A 220 9.84 -7.99 10.70
C THR A 220 9.78 -6.53 11.11
N THR A 221 9.61 -6.23 12.40
CA THR A 221 9.51 -4.86 12.88
C THR A 221 10.80 -4.07 12.69
N ASP A 222 11.96 -4.69 12.88
CA ASP A 222 13.26 -4.05 12.64
C ASP A 222 13.58 -3.92 11.15
N CYS A 223 13.10 -4.83 10.30
CA CYS A 223 13.15 -4.61 8.84
C CYS A 223 12.37 -3.37 8.43
N LEU A 224 11.14 -3.21 8.92
CA LEU A 224 10.30 -2.05 8.61
C LEU A 224 10.89 -0.75 9.17
N SER A 225 11.40 -0.76 10.40
CA SER A 225 12.02 0.43 11.01
C SER A 225 13.34 0.79 10.31
N THR A 226 14.14 -0.20 9.91
CA THR A 226 15.38 0.03 9.14
C THR A 226 15.07 0.66 7.78
N MET A 227 14.06 0.14 7.05
CA MET A 227 13.62 0.77 5.80
C MET A 227 13.15 2.22 6.02
N ALA A 228 12.42 2.49 7.10
CA ALA A 228 11.98 3.85 7.45
C ALA A 228 13.18 4.77 7.71
N CYS A 229 14.15 4.30 8.49
CA CYS A 229 15.38 5.02 8.80
C CYS A 229 16.20 5.31 7.54
N VAL A 230 16.39 4.32 6.67
CA VAL A 230 17.13 4.50 5.41
C VAL A 230 16.43 5.52 4.51
N CYS A 231 15.09 5.47 4.38
CA CYS A 231 14.36 6.48 3.62
C CYS A 231 14.58 7.89 4.20
N LYS A 232 14.50 8.04 5.53
CA LYS A 232 14.78 9.30 6.22
C LYS A 232 16.20 9.80 5.93
N VAL A 233 17.20 8.95 6.13
CA VAL A 233 18.62 9.28 5.90
C VAL A 233 18.86 9.70 4.44
N MET A 234 18.29 8.98 3.47
CA MET A 234 18.41 9.35 2.06
C MET A 234 17.74 10.68 1.71
N LEU A 235 16.69 11.07 2.44
CA LEU A 235 15.96 12.32 2.22
C LEU A 235 16.60 13.54 2.90
N GLU A 236 17.20 13.34 4.08
CA GLU A 236 17.79 14.40 4.91
C GLU A 236 19.28 14.64 4.60
N THR A 237 20.01 13.62 4.14
CA THR A 237 21.44 13.73 3.82
C THR A 237 21.63 14.30 2.41
N PRO A 238 22.21 15.51 2.24
CA PRO A 238 22.36 16.15 0.93
C PRO A 238 23.10 15.28 -0.09
N GLU A 239 24.11 14.54 0.35
CA GLU A 239 24.92 13.66 -0.49
C GLU A 239 24.05 12.55 -1.10
N TYR A 240 23.23 11.87 -0.30
CA TYR A 240 22.31 10.84 -0.80
C TYR A 240 21.17 11.43 -1.63
N ARG A 241 20.60 12.54 -1.17
CA ARG A 241 19.53 13.24 -1.89
C ARG A 241 19.97 13.66 -3.29
N SER A 242 21.24 14.08 -3.45
CA SER A 242 21.81 14.45 -4.75
C SER A 242 21.98 13.29 -5.73
N ARG A 243 21.90 12.03 -5.25
CA ARG A 243 21.95 10.82 -6.10
C ARG A 243 20.61 10.51 -6.77
N PHE A 244 19.51 11.07 -6.27
CA PHE A 244 18.21 10.92 -6.90
C PHE A 244 18.17 11.70 -8.21
N THR A 245 17.73 11.06 -9.28
CA THR A 245 17.68 11.68 -10.61
C THR A 245 16.48 12.60 -10.79
N SER A 246 15.45 12.48 -9.96
CA SER A 246 14.19 13.20 -10.11
C SER A 246 13.51 13.56 -8.79
N GLU A 247 12.65 14.58 -8.83
CA GLU A 247 11.73 14.91 -7.72
C GLU A 247 10.69 13.79 -7.50
N GLU A 248 10.37 13.00 -8.54
CA GLU A 248 9.52 11.83 -8.42
C GLU A 248 10.14 10.76 -7.51
N THR A 249 11.46 10.55 -7.57
CA THR A 249 12.18 9.63 -6.67
C THR A 249 12.13 10.10 -5.20
N VAL A 250 12.14 11.41 -4.96
CA VAL A 250 11.95 11.98 -3.61
C VAL A 250 10.55 11.67 -3.10
N LEU A 251 9.52 11.89 -3.91
CA LEU A 251 8.12 11.58 -3.56
C LEU A 251 7.88 10.07 -3.41
N PHE A 252 8.57 9.24 -4.19
CA PHE A 252 8.60 7.80 -4.05
C PHE A 252 9.14 7.41 -2.67
N CYS A 253 10.32 7.92 -2.30
CA CYS A 253 10.95 7.63 -1.02
C CYS A 253 10.09 8.09 0.18
N LEU A 254 9.44 9.26 0.07
CA LEU A 254 8.48 9.74 1.08
C LEU A 254 7.29 8.79 1.25
N ARG A 255 6.73 8.29 0.15
CA ARG A 255 5.63 7.31 0.19
C ARG A 255 6.09 6.00 0.82
N VAL A 256 7.25 5.48 0.41
CA VAL A 256 7.81 4.25 1.00
C VAL A 256 7.98 4.39 2.50
N MET A 257 8.57 5.50 2.96
CA MET A 257 8.73 5.81 4.38
C MET A 257 7.39 5.82 5.12
N VAL A 258 6.36 6.50 4.58
CA VAL A 258 5.01 6.50 5.17
C VAL A 258 4.42 5.10 5.23
N GLY A 259 4.56 4.32 4.16
CA GLY A 259 4.06 2.95 4.05
C GLY A 259 4.65 2.03 5.11
N VAL A 260 5.97 1.97 5.23
CA VAL A 260 6.63 1.12 6.24
C VAL A 260 6.33 1.56 7.67
N ILE A 261 6.16 2.86 7.93
CA ILE A 261 5.76 3.35 9.26
C ILE A 261 4.36 2.86 9.63
N ILE A 262 3.42 2.88 8.69
CA ILE A 262 2.07 2.39 8.93
C ILE A 262 2.08 0.86 9.12
N LEU A 263 2.83 0.11 8.31
CA LEU A 263 2.98 -1.33 8.53
C LEU A 263 3.57 -1.64 9.92
N TYR A 264 4.63 -0.93 10.31
CA TYR A 264 5.23 -1.06 11.64
C TYR A 264 4.22 -0.78 12.75
N ASP A 265 3.41 0.28 12.61
CA ASP A 265 2.41 0.64 13.61
C ASP A 265 1.35 -0.45 13.82
N HIS A 266 1.01 -1.23 12.78
CA HIS A 266 0.07 -2.33 12.90
C HIS A 266 0.67 -3.58 13.54
N VAL A 267 1.94 -3.87 13.22
CA VAL A 267 2.64 -5.10 13.61
C VAL A 267 3.29 -4.98 14.99
N HIS A 268 3.96 -3.85 15.27
CA HIS A 268 4.67 -3.66 16.51
C HIS A 268 3.68 -3.57 17.70
N PRO A 269 3.87 -4.33 18.80
CA PRO A 269 2.91 -4.39 19.89
C PRO A 269 2.57 -3.04 20.53
N ALA A 270 3.57 -2.15 20.61
CA ALA A 270 3.39 -0.81 21.17
C ALA A 270 3.14 0.28 20.10
N GLY A 271 3.13 -0.09 18.83
CA GLY A 271 2.97 0.85 17.71
C GLY A 271 4.22 1.67 17.37
N ALA A 272 4.07 2.54 16.37
CA ALA A 272 5.13 3.41 15.85
C ALA A 272 5.30 4.72 16.64
N PHE A 273 4.33 5.06 17.48
CA PHE A 273 4.19 6.41 18.06
C PHE A 273 4.67 6.53 19.51
N VAL A 274 5.09 5.42 20.12
CA VAL A 274 5.66 5.40 21.47
C VAL A 274 7.12 5.84 21.46
N LYS A 275 7.60 6.38 22.58
CA LYS A 275 9.00 6.84 22.72
C LYS A 275 10.04 5.73 22.55
N THR A 276 9.65 4.48 22.79
CA THR A 276 10.50 3.29 22.65
C THR A 276 10.46 2.72 21.24
N SER A 277 9.76 3.34 20.29
CA SER A 277 9.74 2.89 18.90
C SER A 277 11.11 3.11 18.25
N ASN A 278 11.50 2.17 17.40
CA ASN A 278 12.71 2.27 16.57
C ASN A 278 12.55 3.25 15.40
N ILE A 279 11.38 3.87 15.25
CA ILE A 279 11.08 4.83 14.17
C ILE A 279 11.14 6.25 14.72
N ASP A 280 12.09 7.04 14.21
CA ASP A 280 12.10 8.47 14.46
C ASP A 280 11.08 9.19 13.56
N LEU A 281 9.93 9.51 14.16
CA LEU A 281 8.82 10.20 13.49
C LEU A 281 9.04 11.70 13.29
N LEU A 282 10.06 12.30 13.91
CA LEU A 282 10.44 13.71 13.71
C LEU A 282 11.20 13.84 12.40
N PHE A 283 10.48 13.68 11.30
CA PHE A 283 11.00 13.97 9.97
C PHE A 283 10.95 15.49 9.73
N THR A 284 12.11 16.09 9.44
CA THR A 284 12.31 17.56 9.47
C THR A 284 11.96 18.27 8.16
N ASN A 285 11.34 17.58 7.21
CA ASN A 285 11.16 18.16 5.89
C ASN A 285 9.93 19.10 5.85
N LYS A 286 10.16 20.31 5.33
CA LYS A 286 9.18 21.41 5.23
C LYS A 286 8.03 21.14 4.26
N GLN A 287 8.08 20.05 3.49
CA GLN A 287 7.00 19.64 2.62
C GLN A 287 6.09 18.67 3.36
N PRO A 288 4.77 18.94 3.44
CA PRO A 288 3.85 17.98 4.03
C PRO A 288 3.93 16.70 3.17
N PRO A 289 4.28 15.53 3.74
CA PRO A 289 4.08 14.27 3.04
C PRO A 289 2.59 14.13 2.66
N PRO A 290 2.18 13.18 1.82
CA PRO A 290 0.76 12.86 1.68
C PRO A 290 0.22 12.48 3.07
N LEU A 291 -0.42 13.45 3.73
CA LEU A 291 -0.83 13.40 5.14
C LEU A 291 -2.11 12.56 5.31
N SER A 292 -2.81 12.24 4.22
CA SER A 292 -4.07 11.53 4.24
C SER A 292 -3.94 10.10 4.80
N PRO A 293 -3.03 9.21 4.35
CA PRO A 293 -3.01 7.82 4.80
C PRO A 293 -2.62 7.68 6.27
N ARG A 294 -1.72 8.55 6.76
CA ARG A 294 -1.27 8.55 8.16
C ARG A 294 -2.38 8.90 9.16
N ARG A 295 -3.47 9.53 8.75
CA ARG A 295 -4.57 9.89 9.67
C ARG A 295 -5.62 8.78 9.78
N TYR A 296 -5.93 8.14 8.67
CA TYR A 296 -7.08 7.24 8.60
C TYR A 296 -6.71 5.77 8.84
N THR A 297 -5.42 5.42 8.75
CA THR A 297 -4.98 4.02 8.72
C THR A 297 -4.00 3.66 9.82
N THR A 298 -3.45 4.61 10.57
CA THR A 298 -2.63 4.32 11.76
C THR A 298 -3.48 3.72 12.88
N LYS A 299 -2.93 2.73 13.57
CA LYS A 299 -3.56 2.04 14.69
C LYS A 299 -3.41 2.81 16.01
N HIS A 300 -2.23 3.35 16.31
CA HIS A 300 -1.92 3.91 17.63
C HIS A 300 -1.79 5.44 17.66
N LEU A 301 -2.02 6.14 16.53
CA LEU A 301 -1.89 7.61 16.48
C LEU A 301 -2.78 8.33 17.51
N ASN A 302 -3.97 7.79 17.78
CA ASN A 302 -4.93 8.42 18.68
C ASN A 302 -4.75 8.05 20.16
N ASP A 303 -3.88 7.10 20.47
CA ASP A 303 -3.64 6.61 21.84
C ASP A 303 -3.14 7.70 22.78
N GLU A 304 -3.45 7.60 24.07
CA GLU A 304 -3.01 8.58 25.08
C GLU A 304 -1.48 8.64 25.22
N THR A 305 -0.81 7.53 24.92
CA THR A 305 0.65 7.38 24.95
C THR A 305 1.36 8.14 23.81
N THR A 306 0.64 8.47 22.74
CA THR A 306 1.19 9.18 21.58
C THR A 306 1.44 10.66 21.89
N SER A 307 2.66 11.14 21.59
CA SER A 307 3.09 12.51 21.88
C SER A 307 2.17 13.56 21.26
N LYS A 308 1.81 14.59 22.06
CA LYS A 308 1.00 15.74 21.61
C LYS A 308 1.63 16.47 20.42
N GLN A 309 2.97 16.51 20.34
CA GLN A 309 3.68 17.13 19.22
C GLN A 309 3.40 16.39 17.90
N ILE A 310 3.45 15.06 17.92
CA ILE A 310 3.19 14.23 16.73
C ILE A 310 1.73 14.36 16.30
N LYS A 311 0.79 14.33 17.26
CA LYS A 311 -0.64 14.59 16.97
C LYS A 311 -0.84 15.95 16.31
N SER A 312 -0.19 17.00 16.83
CA SER A 312 -0.28 18.37 16.28
C SER A 312 0.32 18.47 14.88
N MET A 313 1.49 17.84 14.62
CA MET A 313 2.09 17.83 13.28
C MET A 313 1.23 17.13 12.23
N LEU A 314 0.38 16.20 12.67
CA LEU A 314 -0.49 15.43 11.80
C LEU A 314 -1.92 15.98 11.74
N GLN A 315 -2.29 17.06 12.43
CA GLN A 315 -3.62 17.69 12.29
C GLN A 315 -3.72 18.53 11.00
N PRO A 316 -4.89 18.61 10.34
CA PRO A 316 -5.08 19.57 9.25
C PRO A 316 -5.02 20.98 9.82
N ASN A 317 -4.27 21.86 9.17
CA ASN A 317 -4.49 23.30 9.30
C ASN A 317 -5.86 23.66 8.71
#